data_AF-A0A959FRA9-F1
#
_entry.id   AF-A0A959FRA9-F1
#
_cell.length_a   1.000
_cell.length_b   1.000
_cell.length_c   1.000
_cell.angle_alpha   90.00
_cell.angle_beta   90.00
_cell.angle_gamma   90.00
#
_symmetry.space_group_name_H-M   'P 1'
#
loop_
_entity.id
_entity.type
_entity.pdbx_description
1 polymer ?
#
loop_
_entity_poly.entity_id
_entity_poly.type
_entity_poly.pdbx_seq_one_letter_code
_entity_poly.pdbx_strand_id
1 'polypeptide(L)'
;MTWINHNWARIGGCGALLIIAWFIREGMPWHDLNALLWIHLALLLLHQFEEYVYPGGFKDFFNRHIHGKNPVLRFPLTDPGILLVNVLLAWAAFLCSALAGPALGWLAVGLLGVTLL
;
A
#
# COMPACT_ATOMS: atom_id res chain seq x y z
N MET A 1 21.85 -0.45 5.25
CA MET A 1 20.38 -0.52 5.15
C MET A 1 19.79 0.34 6.25
N THR A 2 18.91 1.27 5.93
CA THR A 2 18.28 2.17 6.91
C THR A 2 17.22 1.41 7.70
N TRP A 3 17.00 1.77 8.98
CA TRP A 3 15.97 1.16 9.84
C TRP A 3 14.59 1.16 9.19
N ILE A 4 14.28 2.23 8.44
CA ILE A 4 12.99 2.41 7.78
C ILE A 4 12.72 1.34 6.71
N ASN A 5 13.73 0.90 5.96
CA ASN A 5 13.57 -0.12 4.91
C ASN A 5 13.07 -1.46 5.46
N HIS A 6 13.34 -1.78 6.73
CA HIS A 6 12.92 -3.04 7.36
C HIS A 6 11.61 -2.94 8.13
N ASN A 7 11.16 -1.73 8.48
CA ASN A 7 10.05 -1.55 9.43
C ASN A 7 8.84 -0.82 8.85
N TRP A 8 8.95 -0.16 7.69
CA TRP A 8 7.84 0.60 7.10
C TRP A 8 6.58 -0.27 6.91
N ALA A 9 6.73 -1.48 6.37
CA ALA A 9 5.59 -2.38 6.15
C ALA A 9 4.99 -2.91 7.47
N ARG A 10 5.80 -3.08 8.52
CA ARG A 10 5.32 -3.43 9.87
C ARG A 10 4.49 -2.29 10.48
N ILE A 11 4.97 -1.06 10.35
CA ILE A 11 4.24 0.15 10.76
C ILE A 11 2.93 0.24 10.00
N GLY A 12 2.96 -0.05 8.69
CA GLY A 12 1.77 -0.13 7.85
C GLY A 12 0.77 -1.16 8.37
N GLY A 13 1.21 -2.39 8.64
CA GLY A 13 0.36 -3.44 9.20
C GLY A 13 -0.28 -3.06 10.53
N CYS A 14 0.48 -2.46 11.45
CA CYS A 14 -0.08 -1.91 12.70
C CYS A 14 -1.11 -0.79 12.42
N GLY A 15 -0.80 0.11 11.48
CA GLY A 15 -1.71 1.17 11.05
C GLY A 15 -3.02 0.63 10.46
N ALA A 16 -2.95 -0.44 9.68
CA ALA A 16 -4.11 -1.09 9.11
C ALA A 16 -5.05 -1.62 10.19
N LEU A 17 -4.50 -2.30 11.21
CA LEU A 17 -5.29 -2.81 12.34
C LEU A 17 -5.98 -1.67 13.11
N LEU A 18 -5.29 -0.54 13.30
CA LEU A 18 -5.87 0.63 13.95
C LEU A 18 -7.00 1.24 13.12
N ILE A 19 -6.82 1.37 11.81
CA ILE A 19 -7.86 1.89 10.90
C ILE A 19 -9.08 0.97 10.89
N ILE A 20 -8.89 -0.34 10.81
CA ILE A 20 -9.98 -1.32 10.84
C ILE A 20 -10.73 -1.26 12.18
N ALA A 21 -10.00 -1.23 13.30
CA ALA A 21 -10.60 -1.12 14.63
C ALA A 21 -11.42 0.16 14.77
N TRP A 22 -10.89 1.30 14.30
CA TRP A 22 -11.59 2.57 14.27
C TRP A 22 -12.84 2.54 13.38
N PHE A 23 -12.72 1.98 12.17
CA PHE A 23 -13.82 1.83 11.22
C PHE A 23 -14.99 1.03 11.82
N ILE A 24 -14.69 -0.10 12.47
CA ILE A 24 -15.67 -0.95 13.14
C ILE A 24 -16.31 -0.21 14.33
N ARG A 25 -15.49 0.47 15.14
CA ARG A 25 -15.94 1.18 16.34
C ARG A 25 -16.92 2.31 16.01
N GLU A 26 -16.63 3.08 14.95
CA GLU A 26 -17.48 4.21 14.52
C GLU A 26 -18.68 3.77 13.67
N GLY A 27 -18.78 2.49 13.31
CA GLY A 27 -19.91 1.95 12.55
C GLY A 27 -20.06 2.60 11.18
N MET A 28 -18.94 2.85 10.49
CA MET A 28 -18.95 3.64 9.26
C MET A 28 -19.83 3.01 8.16
N PRO A 29 -20.64 3.82 7.46
CA PRO A 29 -21.54 3.32 6.43
C PRO A 29 -20.79 2.84 5.18
N TRP A 30 -21.06 1.61 4.75
CA TRP A 30 -20.44 0.99 3.56
C TRP A 30 -20.73 1.69 2.23
N HIS A 31 -21.78 2.52 2.19
CA HIS A 31 -22.16 3.28 0.98
C HIS A 31 -21.45 4.65 0.90
N ASP A 32 -20.75 5.06 1.96
CA ASP A 32 -19.98 6.30 1.96
C ASP A 32 -18.62 6.07 1.30
N LEU A 33 -18.33 6.87 0.29
CA LEU A 33 -17.08 6.79 -0.45
C LEU A 33 -15.85 7.10 0.44
N ASN A 34 -15.99 7.99 1.42
CA ASN A 34 -14.91 8.27 2.38
C ASN A 34 -14.64 7.04 3.26
N ALA A 35 -15.69 6.40 3.78
CA ALA A 35 -15.58 5.14 4.51
C ALA A 35 -14.88 4.07 3.65
N LEU A 36 -15.24 3.96 2.37
CA LEU A 36 -14.57 3.06 1.44
C LEU A 36 -13.08 3.42 1.25
N LEU A 37 -12.70 4.70 1.17
CA LEU A 37 -11.29 5.09 1.03
C LEU A 37 -10.45 4.69 2.25
N TRP A 38 -10.99 4.80 3.47
CA TRP A 38 -10.31 4.36 4.69
C TRP A 38 -10.09 2.85 4.72
N ILE A 39 -11.10 2.06 4.36
CA ILE A 39 -10.93 0.59 4.34
C ILE A 39 -9.98 0.16 3.22
N HIS A 40 -9.98 0.84 2.06
CA HIS A 40 -9.01 0.59 1.00
C HIS A 40 -7.57 0.90 1.45
N LEU A 41 -7.36 2.00 2.17
CA LEU A 41 -6.05 2.30 2.77
C LEU A 41 -5.62 1.17 3.71
N ALA A 42 -6.52 0.68 4.59
CA ALA A 42 -6.18 -0.43 5.48
C ALA A 42 -5.81 -1.71 4.71
N LEU A 43 -6.54 -2.03 3.64
CA LEU A 43 -6.24 -3.20 2.79
C LEU A 43 -4.90 -3.05 2.06
N LEU A 44 -4.58 -1.86 1.54
CA LEU A 44 -3.27 -1.58 0.93
C LEU A 44 -2.13 -1.80 1.92
N LEU A 45 -2.28 -1.32 3.16
CA LEU A 45 -1.29 -1.48 4.22
C LEU A 45 -1.11 -2.95 4.62
N LEU A 46 -2.19 -3.74 4.68
CA LEU A 46 -2.11 -5.18 4.92
C LEU A 46 -1.43 -5.92 3.78
N HIS A 47 -1.78 -5.60 2.53
CA HIS A 47 -1.15 -6.20 1.37
C HIS A 47 0.37 -5.98 1.35
N GLN A 48 0.83 -4.75 1.61
CA GLN A 48 2.26 -4.46 1.71
C GLN A 48 2.91 -5.16 2.92
N PHE A 49 2.19 -5.32 4.02
CA PHE A 49 2.67 -6.16 5.12
C PHE A 49 2.88 -7.61 4.68
N GLU A 50 1.95 -8.17 3.90
CA GLU A 50 2.08 -9.53 3.36
C GLU A 50 3.27 -9.66 2.41
N GLU A 51 3.45 -8.71 1.50
CA GLU A 51 4.53 -8.73 0.51
C GLU A 51 5.94 -8.61 1.10
N TYR A 52 6.09 -7.81 2.16
CA TYR A 52 7.40 -7.41 2.68
C TYR A 52 7.70 -7.88 4.11
N VAL A 53 6.72 -8.39 4.86
CA VAL A 53 6.91 -8.85 6.25
C VAL A 53 6.55 -10.32 6.43
N TYR A 54 5.29 -10.70 6.19
CA TYR A 54 4.82 -12.07 6.42
C TYR A 54 3.64 -12.41 5.50
N PRO A 55 3.80 -13.38 4.56
CA PRO A 55 4.93 -14.29 4.41
C PRO A 55 6.20 -13.64 3.83
N GLY A 56 6.09 -12.44 3.26
CA GLY A 56 7.20 -11.72 2.64
C GLY A 56 7.62 -12.31 1.28
N GLY A 57 8.78 -11.87 0.80
CA GLY A 57 9.46 -12.49 -0.35
C GLY A 57 9.06 -11.99 -1.73
N PHE A 58 8.15 -11.01 -1.83
CA PHE A 58 7.72 -10.47 -3.13
C PHE A 58 8.89 -9.91 -3.95
N LYS A 59 9.74 -9.07 -3.34
CA LYS A 59 10.93 -8.50 -3.99
C LYS A 59 11.83 -9.58 -4.60
N ASP A 60 12.09 -10.65 -3.85
CA ASP A 60 12.97 -11.74 -4.30
C ASP A 60 12.30 -12.62 -5.35
N PHE A 61 10.99 -12.82 -5.26
CA PHE A 61 10.21 -13.51 -6.27
C PHE A 61 10.25 -12.73 -7.60
N PHE A 62 9.93 -11.43 -7.55
CA PHE A 62 9.91 -10.54 -8.70
C PHE A 62 11.28 -10.48 -9.37
N ASN A 63 12.35 -10.20 -8.62
CA ASN A 63 13.69 -10.07 -9.17
C ASN A 63 14.25 -11.38 -9.76
N ARG A 64 13.81 -12.55 -9.27
CA ARG A 64 14.27 -13.85 -9.79
C ARG A 64 13.43 -14.38 -10.94
N HIS A 65 12.11 -14.15 -10.92
CA HIS A 65 11.19 -14.84 -11.81
C HIS A 65 10.54 -13.95 -12.86
N ILE A 66 10.43 -12.64 -12.61
CA ILE A 66 9.70 -11.68 -13.45
C ILE A 66 10.67 -10.70 -14.13
N HIS A 67 11.59 -10.11 -13.35
CA HIS A 67 12.58 -9.15 -13.84
C HIS A 67 13.36 -9.72 -15.03
N GLY A 68 13.50 -8.90 -16.08
CA GLY A 68 14.26 -9.26 -17.29
C GLY A 68 13.55 -10.24 -18.24
N LYS A 69 12.44 -10.88 -17.84
CA LYS A 69 11.63 -11.74 -18.72
C LYS A 69 10.51 -10.99 -19.43
N ASN A 70 10.12 -9.83 -18.90
CA ASN A 70 9.16 -8.93 -19.54
C ASN A 70 9.91 -7.72 -20.13
N PRO A 71 9.72 -7.39 -21.43
CA PRO A 71 10.41 -6.27 -22.09
C PRO A 71 10.11 -4.89 -21.48
N VAL A 72 9.06 -4.77 -20.66
CA VAL A 72 8.70 -3.55 -19.91
C VAL A 72 9.36 -3.52 -18.52
N LEU A 73 9.53 -4.67 -17.86
CA LEU A 73 10.08 -4.78 -16.49
C LEU A 73 11.59 -5.01 -16.51
N ARG A 74 12.32 -4.01 -17.04
CA ARG A 74 13.78 -4.08 -17.24
C ARG A 74 14.60 -3.77 -15.99
N PHE A 75 14.00 -3.10 -15.00
CA PHE A 75 14.69 -2.68 -13.79
C PHE A 75 14.33 -3.59 -12.60
N PRO A 76 15.31 -4.00 -11.79
CA PRO A 76 15.03 -4.78 -10.59
C PRO A 76 14.36 -3.91 -9.52
N LEU A 77 13.54 -4.53 -8.68
CA LEU A 77 13.00 -3.91 -7.48
C LEU A 77 14.12 -3.69 -6.46
N THR A 78 14.28 -2.43 -6.04
CA THR A 78 15.25 -2.00 -5.03
C THR A 78 14.53 -1.52 -3.79
N ASP A 79 15.13 -1.65 -2.60
CA ASP A 79 14.47 -1.21 -1.36
C ASP A 79 14.08 0.28 -1.38
N PRO A 80 14.92 1.21 -1.88
CA PRO A 80 14.52 2.61 -1.99
C PRO A 80 13.35 2.83 -2.96
N GLY A 81 13.31 2.09 -4.08
CA GLY A 81 12.21 2.19 -5.04
C GLY A 81 10.89 1.66 -4.47
N ILE A 82 10.95 0.53 -3.77
CA ILE A 82 9.80 -0.07 -3.06
C ILE A 82 9.26 0.92 -2.03
N LEU A 83 10.12 1.53 -1.22
CA LEU A 83 9.71 2.50 -0.20
C LEU A 83 9.12 3.76 -0.83
N LEU A 84 9.73 4.28 -1.90
CA LEU A 84 9.22 5.44 -2.63
C LEU A 84 7.80 5.20 -3.15
N VAL A 85 7.58 4.09 -3.86
CA VAL A 85 6.27 3.79 -4.45
C VAL A 85 5.23 3.50 -3.37
N ASN A 86 5.55 2.65 -2.39
CA ASN A 86 4.56 2.23 -1.41
C ASN A 86 4.26 3.31 -0.37
N VAL A 87 5.28 3.93 0.22
CA VAL A 87 5.08 4.89 1.30
C VAL A 87 4.81 6.28 0.74
N LEU A 88 5.67 6.79 -0.14
CA LEU A 88 5.53 8.18 -0.58
C LEU A 88 4.37 8.35 -1.58
N LEU A 89 4.20 7.43 -2.53
CA LEU A 89 3.11 7.56 -3.51
C LEU A 89 1.80 6.98 -2.98
N ALA A 90 1.81 5.70 -2.59
CA ALA A 90 0.55 5.03 -2.27
C ALA A 90 -0.05 5.48 -0.93
N TRP A 91 0.70 5.50 0.18
CA TRP A 91 0.15 5.95 1.46
C TRP A 91 -0.27 7.41 1.41
N ALA A 92 0.55 8.29 0.83
CA ALA A 92 0.21 9.70 0.75
C ALA A 92 -1.04 9.93 -0.12
N ALA A 93 -1.16 9.26 -1.26
CA ALA A 93 -2.34 9.39 -2.11
C ALA A 93 -3.62 8.94 -1.39
N PHE A 94 -3.57 7.80 -0.71
CA PHE A 94 -4.73 7.28 0.04
C PHE A 94 -5.07 8.15 1.25
N LEU A 95 -4.09 8.57 2.04
CA LEU A 95 -4.29 9.46 3.18
C LEU A 95 -4.87 10.80 2.73
N CYS A 96 -4.30 11.43 1.70
CA CYS A 96 -4.82 12.67 1.14
C CYS A 96 -6.24 12.51 0.63
N SER A 97 -6.56 11.38 0.00
CA SER A 97 -7.92 11.11 -0.50
C SER A 97 -8.93 10.87 0.61
N ALA A 98 -8.54 10.13 1.65
CA ALA A 98 -9.40 9.86 2.80
C ALA A 98 -9.64 11.14 3.64
N LEU A 99 -8.66 12.04 3.70
CA LEU A 99 -8.76 13.31 4.45
C LEU A 99 -9.46 14.43 3.68
N ALA A 100 -9.13 14.62 2.40
CA ALA A 100 -9.70 15.68 1.56
C ALA A 100 -11.02 15.27 0.87
N GLY A 101 -11.37 13.99 0.92
CA GLY A 101 -12.60 13.45 0.40
C GLY A 101 -12.55 13.01 -1.08
N PRO A 102 -13.72 12.63 -1.65
CA PRO A 102 -13.87 11.96 -2.94
C PRO A 102 -13.18 12.59 -4.15
N ALA A 103 -13.00 13.91 -4.15
CA ALA A 103 -12.42 14.64 -5.27
C ALA A 103 -11.00 14.17 -5.62
N LEU A 104 -10.24 13.69 -4.63
CA LEU A 104 -8.92 13.08 -4.82
C LEU A 104 -8.96 11.54 -4.89
N GLY A 105 -10.10 10.92 -4.55
CA GLY A 105 -10.25 9.46 -4.47
C GLY A 105 -9.89 8.71 -5.74
N TRP A 106 -10.15 9.30 -6.92
CA TRP A 106 -9.78 8.69 -8.20
C TRP A 106 -8.27 8.61 -8.42
N LEU A 107 -7.49 9.56 -7.87
CA LEU A 107 -6.03 9.51 -7.94
C LEU A 107 -5.49 8.36 -7.06
N ALA A 108 -6.07 8.15 -5.87
CA ALA A 108 -5.72 7.03 -5.02
C ALA A 108 -6.09 5.67 -5.66
N VAL A 109 -7.28 5.57 -6.26
CA VAL A 109 -7.71 4.33 -6.95
C VAL A 109 -6.84 4.04 -8.18
N GLY A 110 -6.45 5.06 -8.95
CA GLY A 110 -5.53 4.87 -10.08
C GLY A 110 -4.15 4.37 -9.66
N LEU A 111 -3.67 4.77 -8.47
CA LEU A 111 -2.39 4.34 -7.91
C LEU A 111 -2.43 2.92 -7.31
N LEU A 112 -3.60 2.40 -6.93
CA LEU A 112 -3.75 0.99 -6.50
C LEU A 112 -3.31 0.01 -7.57
N GLY A 113 -3.62 0.29 -8.84
CA GLY A 113 -3.23 -0.57 -9.96
C GLY A 113 -1.72 -0.70 -10.10
N VAL A 114 -0.95 0.24 -9.55
CA VAL A 114 0.52 0.25 -9.61
C VAL A 114 1.15 -0.44 -8.39
N THR A 115 0.41 -0.57 -7.28
CA THR A 115 0.92 -1.19 -6.04
C THR A 115 0.34 -2.57 -5.74
N LEU A 116 -0.64 -3.05 -6.51
CA LEU A 116 -1.23 -4.40 -6.42
C LEU A 116 -0.75 -5.36 -7.52
N LEU A 117 0.19 -4.94 -8.38
CA LEU A 117 0.79 -5.71 -9.49
C LEU A 117 2.29 -5.93 -9.24
#